data_AF-A0A4V1RXG1-F1
#
_entry.id   AF-A0A4V1RXG1-F1
#
_cell.length_a   1.000
_cell.length_b   1.000
_cell.length_c   1.000
_cell.angle_alpha   90.00
_cell.angle_beta   90.00
_cell.angle_gamma   90.00
#
_symmetry.space_group_name_H-M   'P 1'
#
loop_
_entity.id
_entity.type
_entity.pdbx_description
1 polymer ?
#
loop_
_entity_poly.entity_id
_entity_poly.type
_entity_poly.pdbx_seq_one_letter_code
_entity_poly.pdbx_strand_id
1 'polypeptide(L)'
;MAKTNKRVVRQTLFLTNNYFHNLMLVYASESPDVPANIHATLDAGHDAITAFFTFFSLFEIEACAWWTFNHRAFLEALCIGNVLRETALEPEDRNKVTEGPLLVRAKADISACSCLAGSDLFAHKLLTVRMIQIMKVMGEDSEVARERVRILSDFLV
;
A
#
# COMPACT_ATOMS: atom_id res chain seq x y z
N MET A 1 -7.80 -20.14 -11.06
CA MET A 1 -6.43 -20.05 -11.61
C MET A 1 -5.34 -20.36 -10.58
N ALA A 2 -5.33 -19.79 -9.37
CA ALA A 2 -4.24 -20.02 -8.40
C ALA A 2 -3.98 -21.50 -8.04
N LYS A 3 -5.01 -22.34 -8.01
CA LYS A 3 -4.88 -23.79 -7.77
C LYS A 3 -4.33 -24.58 -8.97
N THR A 4 -4.51 -24.07 -10.19
CA THR A 4 -4.23 -24.79 -11.44
C THR A 4 -2.99 -24.27 -12.19
N ASN A 5 -2.60 -23.01 -11.99
CA ASN A 5 -1.42 -22.42 -12.63
C ASN A 5 -0.75 -21.40 -11.71
N LYS A 6 -0.06 -21.90 -10.69
CA LYS A 6 0.64 -21.08 -9.69
C LYS A 6 1.65 -20.13 -10.34
N ARG A 7 2.42 -20.60 -11.32
CA ARG A 7 3.45 -19.80 -12.02
C ARG A 7 2.86 -18.51 -12.59
N VAL A 8 1.76 -18.60 -13.34
CA VAL A 8 1.14 -17.42 -13.95
C VAL A 8 0.70 -16.44 -12.86
N VAL A 9 0.07 -16.92 -11.78
CA VAL A 9 -0.36 -16.02 -10.69
C VAL A 9 0.82 -15.31 -10.03
N ARG A 10 1.95 -15.99 -9.78
CA ARG A 10 3.16 -15.33 -9.22
C ARG A 10 3.70 -14.26 -10.15
N GLN A 11 3.83 -14.58 -11.44
CA GLN A 11 4.35 -13.66 -12.44
C GLN A 11 3.44 -12.44 -12.60
N THR A 12 2.13 -12.64 -12.66
CA THR A 12 1.15 -11.56 -12.72
C THR A 12 1.28 -10.65 -11.51
N LEU A 13 1.21 -11.19 -10.29
CA LEU A 13 1.26 -10.36 -9.07
C LEU A 13 2.60 -9.62 -8.93
N PHE A 14 3.72 -10.27 -9.28
CA PHE A 14 5.03 -9.63 -9.26
C PHE A 14 5.14 -8.49 -10.28
N LEU A 15 4.67 -8.70 -11.51
CA LEU A 15 4.70 -7.67 -12.55
C LEU A 15 3.74 -6.52 -12.25
N THR A 16 2.55 -6.82 -11.72
CA THR A 16 1.59 -5.82 -11.26
C THR A 16 2.19 -4.95 -10.16
N ASN A 17 2.75 -5.56 -9.11
CA ASN A 17 3.45 -4.82 -8.06
C ASN A 17 4.56 -3.94 -8.66
N ASN A 18 5.41 -4.50 -9.52
CA ASN A 18 6.54 -3.75 -10.07
C ASN A 18 6.10 -2.54 -10.91
N TYR A 19 5.07 -2.69 -11.73
CA TYR A 19 4.52 -1.61 -12.53
C TYR A 19 4.02 -0.46 -11.65
N PHE A 20 3.15 -0.77 -10.69
CA PHE A 20 2.53 0.23 -9.84
C PHE A 20 3.50 0.84 -8.81
N HIS A 21 4.48 0.06 -8.33
CA HIS A 21 5.56 0.58 -7.48
C HIS A 21 6.36 1.67 -8.19
N ASN A 22 6.77 1.44 -9.44
CA ASN A 22 7.49 2.44 -10.21
C ASN A 22 6.61 3.65 -10.51
N LEU A 23 5.33 3.43 -10.80
CA LEU A 23 4.39 4.50 -11.07
C LEU A 23 4.15 5.38 -9.83
N MET A 24 4.06 4.77 -8.64
CA MET A 24 4.00 5.47 -7.35
C MET A 24 5.22 6.37 -7.16
N LEU A 25 6.44 5.88 -7.43
CA LEU A 25 7.66 6.67 -7.30
C LEU A 25 7.71 7.83 -8.30
N VAL A 26 7.25 7.62 -9.53
CA VAL A 26 7.18 8.69 -10.55
C VAL A 26 6.21 9.78 -10.11
N TYR A 27 5.04 9.41 -9.60
CA TYR A 27 4.06 10.40 -9.12
C TYR A 27 4.49 11.10 -7.83
N ALA A 28 5.25 10.43 -6.97
CA ALA A 28 5.79 11.01 -5.74
C ALA A 28 6.97 11.96 -6.01
N SER A 29 7.63 11.82 -7.15
CA SER A 29 8.80 12.63 -7.49
C SER A 29 8.38 14.03 -7.91
N GLU A 30 8.89 15.03 -7.21
CA GLU A 30 8.78 16.43 -7.59
C GLU A 30 10.04 16.93 -8.32
N SER A 31 9.86 17.95 -9.15
CA SER A 31 10.92 18.70 -9.81
C SER A 31 10.45 20.15 -10.01
N PRO A 32 11.35 21.10 -10.34
CA PRO A 32 10.96 22.49 -10.59
C PRO A 32 9.86 22.66 -11.66
N ASP A 33 9.81 21.74 -12.63
CA ASP A 33 8.87 21.80 -13.76
C ASP A 33 7.62 20.94 -13.57
N VAL A 34 7.66 19.96 -12.65
CA VAL A 34 6.57 18.99 -12.43
C VAL A 34 6.39 18.77 -10.93
N PRO A 35 5.28 19.23 -10.32
CA PRO A 35 4.99 18.97 -8.92
C PRO A 35 4.60 17.50 -8.69
N ALA A 36 4.78 17.02 -7.47
CA ALA A 36 4.30 15.69 -7.08
C ALA A 36 2.78 15.58 -7.23
N ASN A 37 2.30 14.42 -7.66
CA ASN A 37 0.89 14.09 -7.73
C ASN A 37 0.51 13.15 -6.58
N ILE A 38 0.08 13.73 -5.47
CA ILE A 38 -0.28 13.01 -4.25
C ILE A 38 -1.34 11.94 -4.50
N HIS A 39 -2.43 12.29 -5.19
CA HIS A 39 -3.53 11.35 -5.45
C HIS A 39 -3.06 10.16 -6.28
N ALA A 40 -2.35 10.42 -7.37
CA ALA A 40 -1.85 9.37 -8.23
C ALA A 40 -0.78 8.51 -7.53
N THR A 41 0.01 9.10 -6.63
CA THR A 41 0.96 8.38 -5.76
C THR A 41 0.23 7.39 -4.85
N LEU A 42 -0.82 7.85 -4.16
CA LEU A 42 -1.60 7.01 -3.26
C LEU A 42 -2.30 5.87 -4.00
N ASP A 43 -2.94 6.17 -5.13
CA ASP A 43 -3.63 5.18 -5.97
C ASP A 43 -2.65 4.10 -6.48
N ALA A 44 -1.50 4.51 -7.01
CA ALA A 44 -0.48 3.57 -7.48
C ALA A 44 0.14 2.77 -6.31
N GLY A 45 0.37 3.40 -5.15
CA GLY A 45 0.83 2.70 -3.95
C GLY A 45 -0.16 1.64 -3.47
N HIS A 46 -1.46 1.95 -3.52
CA HIS A 46 -2.53 1.02 -3.16
C HIS A 46 -2.55 -0.21 -4.08
N ASP A 47 -2.48 -0.01 -5.40
CA ASP A 47 -2.45 -1.12 -6.36
C ASP A 47 -1.17 -1.97 -6.21
N ALA A 48 -0.03 -1.33 -5.94
CA ALA A 48 1.24 -2.01 -5.72
C ALA A 48 1.21 -2.93 -4.50
N ILE A 49 0.78 -2.40 -3.34
CA ILE A 49 0.78 -3.15 -2.07
C ILE A 49 -0.30 -4.22 -2.04
N THR A 50 -1.45 -3.97 -2.70
CA THR A 50 -2.54 -4.96 -2.82
C THR A 50 -2.11 -6.19 -3.61
N ALA A 51 -1.22 -6.04 -4.60
CA ALA A 51 -0.64 -7.18 -5.29
C ALA A 51 0.18 -8.08 -4.34
N PHE A 52 0.93 -7.48 -3.40
CA PHE A 52 1.63 -8.24 -2.36
C PHE A 52 0.66 -8.88 -1.35
N PHE A 53 -0.38 -8.17 -0.90
CA PHE A 53 -1.38 -8.76 0.01
C PHE A 53 -2.11 -9.94 -0.62
N THR A 54 -2.45 -9.83 -1.90
CA THR A 54 -3.03 -10.93 -2.67
C THR A 54 -2.04 -12.09 -2.76
N PHE A 55 -0.76 -11.82 -3.03
CA PHE A 55 0.28 -12.83 -3.05
C PHE A 55 0.42 -13.56 -1.71
N PHE A 56 0.48 -12.83 -0.60
CA PHE A 56 0.53 -13.38 0.74
C PHE A 56 -0.68 -14.26 1.05
N SER A 57 -1.90 -13.83 0.68
CA SER A 57 -3.13 -14.61 0.91
C SER A 57 -3.17 -15.95 0.17
N LEU A 58 -2.49 -16.04 -0.98
CA LEU A 58 -2.48 -17.23 -1.84
C LEU A 58 -1.25 -18.13 -1.59
N PHE A 59 -0.14 -17.53 -1.15
CA PHE A 59 1.18 -18.14 -1.12
C PHE A 59 1.99 -17.69 0.11
N GLU A 60 1.39 -17.69 1.29
CA GLU A 60 1.97 -17.18 2.55
C GLU A 60 3.44 -17.61 2.77
N ILE A 61 3.75 -18.90 2.74
CA ILE A 61 5.12 -19.42 2.94
C ILE A 61 6.11 -18.81 1.93
N GLU A 62 5.69 -18.68 0.67
CA GLU A 62 6.52 -18.12 -0.39
C GLU A 62 6.67 -16.61 -0.24
N ALA A 63 5.63 -15.91 0.22
CA ALA A 63 5.66 -14.50 0.55
C ALA A 63 6.60 -14.19 1.73
N CYS A 64 6.68 -15.09 2.71
CA CYS A 64 7.65 -15.00 3.80
C CYS A 64 9.09 -15.14 3.31
N ALA A 65 9.35 -16.07 2.38
CA ALA A 65 10.69 -16.34 1.86
C ALA A 65 11.15 -15.33 0.78
N TRP A 66 10.22 -14.70 0.06
CA TRP A 66 10.53 -13.79 -1.05
C TRP A 66 10.83 -12.37 -0.55
N TRP A 67 12.01 -12.20 0.03
CA TRP A 67 12.43 -10.98 0.70
C TRP A 67 12.28 -9.70 -0.16
N THR A 68 12.56 -9.76 -1.46
CA THR A 68 12.47 -8.57 -2.35
C THR A 68 11.04 -8.08 -2.50
N PHE A 69 10.06 -8.98 -2.65
CA PHE A 69 8.66 -8.60 -2.80
C PHE A 69 8.12 -8.05 -1.47
N ASN A 70 8.45 -8.71 -0.37
CA ASN A 70 8.12 -8.24 0.97
C ASN A 70 8.73 -6.87 1.30
N HIS A 71 9.99 -6.65 0.91
CA HIS A 71 10.67 -5.37 1.11
C HIS A 71 10.00 -4.24 0.31
N ARG A 72 9.58 -4.49 -0.93
CA ARG A 72 8.84 -3.50 -1.73
C ARG A 72 7.51 -3.13 -1.11
N ALA A 73 6.74 -4.11 -0.65
CA ALA A 73 5.48 -3.86 0.05
C ALA A 73 5.67 -3.02 1.32
N PHE A 74 6.79 -3.20 2.03
CA PHE A 74 7.17 -2.31 3.13
C PHE A 74 7.46 -0.88 2.66
N LEU A 75 8.22 -0.69 1.58
CA LEU A 75 8.52 0.64 1.04
C LEU A 75 7.26 1.35 0.51
N GLU A 76 6.33 0.60 -0.08
CA GLU A 76 5.02 1.09 -0.51
C GLU A 76 4.21 1.58 0.70
N ALA A 77 4.12 0.79 1.77
CA ALA A 77 3.46 1.20 3.00
C ALA A 77 4.14 2.44 3.63
N LEU A 78 5.47 2.52 3.59
CA LEU A 78 6.23 3.65 4.09
C LEU A 78 5.96 4.93 3.29
N CYS A 79 5.94 4.83 1.95
CA CYS A 79 5.65 5.94 1.06
C CYS A 79 4.22 6.47 1.30
N ILE A 80 3.23 5.57 1.31
CA ILE A 80 1.83 5.90 1.62
C ILE A 80 1.74 6.60 2.98
N GLY A 81 2.35 6.04 4.03
CA GLY A 81 2.33 6.62 5.38
C GLY A 81 2.90 8.04 5.44
N ASN A 82 4.03 8.29 4.77
CA ASN A 82 4.65 9.62 4.71
C ASN A 82 3.76 10.63 3.96
N VAL A 83 3.26 10.27 2.78
CA VAL A 83 2.39 11.14 1.97
C VAL A 83 1.13 11.53 2.74
N LEU A 84 0.51 10.59 3.45
CA LEU A 84 -0.67 10.88 4.29
C LEU A 84 -0.34 11.80 5.47
N ARG A 85 0.81 11.61 6.12
CA ARG A 85 1.24 12.47 7.23
C ARG A 85 1.50 13.90 6.78
N GLU A 86 2.17 14.07 5.64
CA GLU A 86 2.48 15.38 5.06
C GLU A 86 1.19 16.11 4.63
N THR A 87 0.29 15.42 3.93
CA THR A 87 -0.99 16.00 3.51
C THR A 87 -1.94 16.33 4.68
N ALA A 88 -1.85 15.62 5.80
CA ALA A 88 -2.61 15.95 7.00
C ALA A 88 -2.15 17.25 7.69
N LEU A 89 -0.89 17.66 7.46
CA LEU A 89 -0.32 18.89 8.03
C LEU A 89 -0.70 20.13 7.22
N GLU A 90 -1.09 19.98 5.95
CA GLU A 90 -1.47 21.09 5.06
C GLU A 90 -2.96 21.50 5.26
N PRO A 91 -3.25 22.70 5.79
CA PRO A 91 -4.62 23.08 6.15
C PRO A 91 -5.54 23.39 4.95
N GLU A 92 -5.01 23.60 3.74
CA GLU A 92 -5.76 24.13 2.58
C GLU A 92 -6.34 23.07 1.61
N ASP A 93 -5.80 21.85 1.56
CA ASP A 93 -6.13 20.87 0.50
C ASP A 93 -7.30 19.91 0.80
N ARG A 94 -7.95 20.05 1.96
CA ARG A 94 -9.12 19.24 2.36
C ARG A 94 -10.28 19.24 1.36
N ASN A 95 -10.35 20.22 0.46
CA ASN A 95 -11.48 20.42 -0.46
C ASN A 95 -11.16 20.13 -1.94
N LYS A 96 -9.96 19.68 -2.32
CA LYS A 96 -9.58 19.42 -3.72
C LYS A 96 -9.58 17.95 -4.14
N VAL A 97 -9.88 17.04 -3.21
CA VAL A 97 -10.00 15.60 -3.51
C VAL A 97 -11.24 15.36 -4.37
N THR A 98 -11.05 15.45 -5.68
CA THR A 98 -12.13 15.31 -6.67
C THR A 98 -12.46 13.83 -6.82
N GLU A 99 -13.71 13.46 -6.60
CA GLU A 99 -14.18 12.08 -6.54
C GLU A 99 -13.93 11.31 -7.85
N GLY A 100 -12.86 10.51 -7.89
CA GLY A 100 -12.55 9.63 -9.01
C GLY A 100 -13.36 8.32 -9.00
N PRO A 101 -13.46 7.59 -10.14
CA PRO A 101 -14.09 6.27 -10.20
C PRO A 101 -13.49 5.23 -9.24
N LEU A 102 -12.25 5.44 -8.78
CA LEU A 102 -11.56 4.58 -7.82
C LEU A 102 -11.98 4.84 -6.36
N LEU A 103 -12.34 6.07 -5.99
CA LEU A 103 -12.97 6.38 -4.70
C LEU A 103 -14.30 5.64 -4.55
N VAL A 104 -15.06 5.48 -5.63
CA VAL A 104 -16.30 4.69 -5.65
C VAL A 104 -16.00 3.19 -5.45
N ARG A 105 -14.90 2.69 -6.01
CA ARG A 105 -14.43 1.31 -5.82
C ARG A 105 -13.93 1.06 -4.39
N ALA A 106 -13.17 2.00 -3.82
CA ALA A 106 -12.74 1.97 -2.43
C ALA A 106 -13.94 2.03 -1.46
N LYS A 107 -14.95 2.89 -1.74
CA LYS A 107 -16.23 2.93 -0.99
C LYS A 107 -16.99 1.59 -1.08
N ALA A 108 -16.96 0.91 -2.22
CA ALA A 108 -17.60 -0.40 -2.39
C ALA A 108 -16.88 -1.51 -1.60
N ASP A 109 -15.55 -1.52 -1.58
CA ASP A 109 -14.76 -2.42 -0.74
C ASP A 109 -14.93 -2.11 0.77
N ILE A 110 -15.19 -0.84 1.12
CA ILE A 110 -15.49 -0.36 2.49
C ILE A 110 -16.94 -0.66 2.92
N SER A 111 -17.91 -0.78 2.02
CA SER A 111 -19.30 -1.10 2.41
C SER A 111 -19.51 -2.49 3.05
N ALA A 112 -18.45 -3.32 3.13
CA ALA A 112 -18.39 -4.51 3.97
C ALA A 112 -17.92 -4.25 5.43
N CYS A 113 -17.49 -3.03 5.79
CA CYS A 113 -17.05 -2.65 7.13
C CYS A 113 -17.35 -1.15 7.40
N SER A 114 -18.40 -0.89 8.16
CA SER A 114 -19.16 0.36 8.19
C SER A 114 -18.51 1.57 8.90
N CYS A 115 -18.79 2.75 8.35
CA CYS A 115 -18.87 4.09 8.97
C CYS A 115 -17.56 4.89 9.17
N LEU A 116 -17.33 5.89 8.30
CA LEU A 116 -17.11 7.32 8.62
C LEU A 116 -16.66 8.08 7.36
N ALA A 117 -17.13 9.32 7.21
CA ALA A 117 -16.77 10.22 6.12
C ALA A 117 -15.27 10.60 6.20
N GLY A 118 -14.48 10.20 5.20
CA GLY A 118 -13.01 10.35 5.15
C GLY A 118 -12.29 9.20 4.43
N SER A 119 -12.97 8.57 3.45
CA SER A 119 -12.77 7.17 3.05
C SER A 119 -11.41 6.84 2.40
N ASP A 120 -10.77 7.78 1.69
CA ASP A 120 -9.47 7.49 1.06
C ASP A 120 -8.34 7.45 2.09
N LEU A 121 -8.30 8.40 3.03
CA LEU A 121 -7.31 8.40 4.11
C LEU A 121 -7.42 7.13 4.98
N PHE A 122 -8.66 6.67 5.21
CA PHE A 122 -8.92 5.49 6.03
C PHE A 122 -8.53 4.18 5.33
N ALA A 123 -8.80 4.06 4.03
CA ALA A 123 -8.39 2.90 3.23
C ALA A 123 -6.87 2.72 3.24
N HIS A 124 -6.12 3.81 3.04
CA HIS A 124 -4.66 3.77 3.01
C HIS A 124 -4.03 3.50 4.38
N LYS A 125 -4.62 4.03 5.48
CA LYS A 125 -4.19 3.70 6.84
C LYS A 125 -4.41 2.21 7.14
N LEU A 126 -5.46 1.59 6.59
CA LEU A 126 -5.73 0.16 6.72
C LEU A 126 -4.68 -0.71 6.01
N LEU A 127 -4.08 -0.23 4.92
CA LEU A 127 -2.98 -0.93 4.24
C LEU A 127 -1.73 -0.99 5.13
N THR A 128 -1.38 0.11 5.80
CA THR A 128 -0.26 0.14 6.77
C THR A 128 -0.51 -0.83 7.93
N VAL A 129 -1.73 -0.86 8.48
CA VAL A 129 -2.12 -1.82 9.52
C VAL A 129 -2.00 -3.27 9.01
N ARG A 130 -2.47 -3.54 7.79
CA ARG A 130 -2.37 -4.88 7.20
C ARG A 130 -0.92 -5.30 6.99
N MET A 131 -0.06 -4.38 6.56
CA MET A 131 1.37 -4.63 6.40
C MET A 131 2.04 -4.94 7.74
N ILE A 132 1.68 -4.23 8.82
CA ILE A 132 2.16 -4.51 10.18
C ILE A 132 1.76 -5.93 10.62
N GLN A 133 0.51 -6.34 10.37
CA GLN A 133 0.05 -7.69 10.70
C GLN A 133 0.88 -8.76 9.99
N ILE A 134 1.10 -8.60 8.68
CA ILE A 134 1.91 -9.53 7.89
C ILE A 134 3.35 -9.57 8.42
N MET A 135 3.94 -8.43 8.72
CA MET A 135 5.31 -8.36 9.26
C MET A 135 5.43 -9.01 10.64
N LYS A 136 4.39 -8.93 11.48
CA LYS A 136 4.35 -9.65 12.77
C LYS A 136 4.35 -11.17 12.56
N VAL A 137 3.57 -11.68 11.60
CA VAL A 137 3.58 -13.11 11.22
C VAL A 137 4.95 -13.54 10.71
N MET A 138 5.63 -12.68 9.96
CA MET A 138 6.97 -12.94 9.43
C MET A 138 8.11 -12.74 10.45
N GLY A 139 7.81 -12.16 11.60
CA GLY A 139 8.80 -11.49 12.45
C GLY A 139 9.20 -12.20 13.74
N GLU A 140 8.69 -13.41 14.01
CA GLU A 140 9.05 -14.15 15.23
C GLU A 140 10.57 -14.31 15.35
N ASP A 141 11.27 -14.60 14.24
CA ASP A 141 12.74 -14.76 14.19
C ASP A 141 13.49 -13.66 13.42
N SER A 142 12.81 -12.61 12.95
CA SER A 142 13.43 -11.59 12.09
C SER A 142 13.52 -10.22 12.76
N GLU A 143 14.75 -9.78 13.06
CA GLU A 143 15.03 -8.42 13.55
C GLU A 143 14.56 -7.35 12.57
N VAL A 144 14.78 -7.59 11.27
CA VAL A 144 14.34 -6.69 10.20
C VAL A 144 12.83 -6.53 10.19
N ALA A 145 12.07 -7.61 10.37
CA ALA A 145 10.61 -7.53 10.41
C ALA A 145 10.10 -6.75 11.64
N ARG A 146 10.74 -6.93 12.81
CA ARG A 146 10.42 -6.17 14.02
C ARG A 146 10.67 -4.68 13.84
N GLU A 147 11.80 -4.31 13.23
CA GLU A 147 12.10 -2.90 12.97
C GLU A 147 11.11 -2.28 11.97
N ARG A 148 10.71 -3.04 10.93
CA ARG A 148 9.68 -2.60 9.98
C ARG A 148 8.33 -2.37 10.66
N VAL A 149 7.94 -3.24 11.60
CA VAL A 149 6.73 -3.05 12.40
C VAL A 149 6.82 -1.78 13.23
N ARG A 150 7.96 -1.51 13.87
CA ARG A 150 8.19 -0.30 14.66
C ARG A 150 7.99 0.95 13.80
N ILE A 151 8.71 1.03 12.68
CA ILE A 151 8.62 2.16 11.74
C ILE A 151 7.19 2.39 11.23
N LEU A 152 6.49 1.32 10.81
CA LEU A 152 5.12 1.48 10.30
C LEU A 152 4.13 1.87 11.41
N SER A 153 4.40 1.51 12.66
CA SER A 153 3.53 1.85 13.79
C SER A 153 3.56 3.35 14.11
N ASP A 154 4.63 4.06 13.77
CA ASP A 154 4.75 5.51 13.97
C ASP A 154 3.71 6.30 13.14
N PHE A 155 3.14 5.71 12.09
CA PHE A 155 2.05 6.32 11.29
C PHE A 155 0.64 6.06 11.86
N LEU A 156 0.54 5.25 12.92
CA LEU A 156 -0.76 4.92 13.53
C LEU A 156 -1.14 5.87 14.68
N VAL A 157 -0.15 6.54 15.27
CA VAL A 157 -0.28 7.57 16.32
C VAL A 157 -0.78 8.88 15.72
#